data_AF-A0AA36I1T8-F1
#
_entry.id   AF-A0AA36I1T8-F1
#
_cell.length_a   1.000
_cell.length_b   1.000
_cell.length_c   1.000
_cell.angle_alpha   90.00
_cell.angle_beta   90.00
_cell.angle_gamma   90.00
#
_symmetry.space_group_name_H-M   'P 1'
#
loop_
_entity.id
_entity.type
_entity.pdbx_description
1 polymer ?
#
loop_
_entity_poly.entity_id
_entity_poly.type
_entity_poly.pdbx_seq_one_letter_code
_entity_poly.pdbx_strand_id
1 'polypeptide(L)'
;MADNTLDCPEVQVLVNYPNDAAGFFWHHRVLLHRVEGAKWLALTPDHEIQLHDLSLERHKILDRRAPFPADLVPTIYAHDPIGRAVLSTYKRRAKVQAVVLGQGDLEESEAFVWVVSQSGHRKFGEEVDATLLEDETSGLAFSAKGVVVLDGEEVFVEKVEVQKMEAWRKDRMLEGGDARLLGDHRDASGRRRLDLATAVELMKSEPDDEFPISGVRAAKELHDAICSGPGNLVSYHSEWLRLSGVSRKSSAAHIHSSLCECLRLLHSYDQIDASSTAVGEHLSRWMVQTELAVERNPMAPDYAGLDIVAGAAVQADGRASTGRFNEWVSSRLRERAQIWKQERLYAQERRGLRGKKGGGKGDESDSENEPGKNKQKKKKKGGKPGDGGGKGSRGDA
;
A
#
# COMPACT_ATOMS: atom_id res chain seq x y z
N MET A 1 26.42 28.78 -46.03
CA MET A 1 27.09 28.61 -44.72
C MET A 1 26.13 29.08 -43.65
N ALA A 2 26.12 28.42 -42.49
CA ALA A 2 25.29 28.86 -41.37
C ALA A 2 25.82 30.18 -40.81
N ASP A 3 24.94 31.18 -40.65
CA ASP A 3 25.32 32.48 -40.07
C ASP A 3 25.41 32.45 -38.53
N ASN A 4 24.82 31.42 -37.92
CA ASN A 4 24.73 31.23 -36.48
C ASN A 4 25.34 29.89 -36.04
N THR A 5 25.75 29.84 -34.79
CA THR A 5 26.15 28.61 -34.08
C THR A 5 24.96 27.66 -33.91
N LEU A 6 25.24 26.40 -33.57
CA LEU A 6 24.20 25.39 -33.36
C LEU A 6 23.33 25.73 -32.14
N ASP A 7 22.07 25.34 -32.22
CA ASP A 7 21.12 25.44 -31.11
C ASP A 7 21.19 24.19 -30.20
N CYS A 8 22.40 23.86 -29.72
CA CYS A 8 22.65 22.71 -28.84
C CYS A 8 23.15 23.14 -27.46
N PRO A 9 22.91 22.34 -26.40
CA PRO A 9 23.38 22.64 -25.06
C PRO A 9 24.89 22.42 -24.87
N GLU A 10 25.54 21.64 -25.73
CA GLU A 10 26.99 21.43 -25.70
C GLU A 10 27.78 22.72 -25.96
N VAL A 11 28.94 22.85 -25.33
CA VAL A 11 29.85 23.98 -25.52
C VAL A 11 30.40 23.96 -26.94
N GLN A 12 30.36 25.11 -27.59
CA GLN A 12 30.83 25.31 -28.96
C GLN A 12 32.06 26.21 -28.95
N VAL A 13 33.06 25.87 -29.77
CA VAL A 13 34.29 26.68 -29.90
C VAL A 13 34.71 26.78 -31.38
N LEU A 14 35.36 27.88 -31.74
CA LEU A 14 36.16 27.96 -32.96
C LEU A 14 37.61 27.65 -32.61
N VAL A 15 38.23 26.68 -33.29
CA VAL A 15 39.64 26.32 -33.14
C VAL A 15 40.42 26.82 -34.35
N ASN A 16 41.56 27.48 -34.13
CA ASN A 16 42.35 28.09 -35.20
C ASN A 16 43.32 27.10 -35.87
N TYR A 17 43.23 26.98 -37.20
CA TYR A 17 44.12 26.21 -38.05
C TYR A 17 44.80 27.13 -39.06
N PRO A 18 45.93 27.78 -38.69
CA PRO A 18 46.56 28.80 -39.54
C PRO A 18 47.10 28.25 -40.86
N ASN A 19 47.29 26.94 -40.98
CA ASN A 19 47.85 26.27 -42.14
C ASN A 19 46.79 25.59 -43.02
N ASP A 20 45.49 25.87 -42.82
CA ASP A 20 44.44 25.33 -43.67
C ASP A 20 44.56 25.89 -45.11
N ALA A 21 44.78 24.99 -46.06
CA ALA A 21 45.04 25.36 -47.46
C ALA A 21 43.82 25.92 -48.19
N ALA A 22 42.61 25.66 -47.70
CA ALA A 22 41.37 26.18 -48.26
C ALA A 22 41.02 27.58 -47.73
N GLY A 23 41.81 28.13 -46.82
CA GLY A 23 41.61 29.46 -46.25
C GLY A 23 40.60 29.52 -45.10
N PHE A 24 40.12 28.37 -44.63
CA PHE A 24 39.21 28.28 -43.49
C PHE A 24 39.99 28.18 -42.18
N PHE A 25 40.58 29.29 -41.73
CA PHE A 25 41.46 29.26 -40.56
C PHE A 25 40.76 29.01 -39.23
N TRP A 26 39.42 28.97 -39.16
CA TRP A 26 38.68 28.76 -37.91
C TRP A 26 37.65 27.65 -38.08
N HIS A 27 37.85 26.52 -37.42
CA HIS A 27 36.94 25.39 -37.55
C HIS A 27 36.02 25.33 -36.34
N HIS A 28 34.71 25.21 -36.59
CA HIS A 28 33.72 25.03 -35.56
C HIS A 28 33.84 23.62 -34.94
N ARG A 29 33.86 23.55 -33.62
CA ARG A 29 33.93 22.32 -32.83
C ARG A 29 32.84 22.30 -31.77
N VAL A 30 32.17 21.16 -31.62
CA VAL A 30 31.23 20.91 -30.52
C VAL A 30 31.91 20.00 -29.51
N LEU A 31 32.10 20.49 -28.27
CA LEU A 31 32.79 19.74 -27.23
C LEU A 31 31.88 18.64 -26.67
N LEU A 32 32.20 17.38 -26.96
CA LEU A 32 31.34 16.24 -26.63
C LEU A 32 31.66 15.66 -25.25
N HIS A 33 32.94 15.44 -24.97
CA HIS A 33 33.41 14.80 -23.75
C HIS A 33 34.77 15.35 -23.32
N ARG A 34 34.88 15.72 -22.05
CA ARG A 34 36.14 16.17 -21.45
C ARG A 34 36.92 14.96 -21.01
N VAL A 35 38.18 14.88 -21.43
CA VAL A 35 39.03 13.74 -21.16
C VAL A 35 39.87 14.01 -19.92
N GLU A 36 40.72 15.04 -19.97
CA GLU A 36 41.55 15.48 -18.84
C GLU A 36 41.94 16.94 -19.02
N GLY A 37 41.88 17.76 -17.97
CA GLY A 37 42.35 19.14 -18.04
C GLY A 37 41.67 19.94 -19.16
N ALA A 38 42.45 20.46 -20.11
CA ALA A 38 41.93 21.19 -21.28
C ALA A 38 41.72 20.32 -22.53
N LYS A 39 41.85 18.99 -22.41
CA LYS A 39 41.69 18.04 -23.51
C LYS A 39 40.24 17.59 -23.64
N TRP A 40 39.70 17.72 -24.84
CA TRP A 40 38.31 17.41 -25.18
C TRP A 40 38.24 16.57 -26.44
N LEU A 41 37.35 15.58 -26.45
CA LEU A 41 36.88 14.99 -27.69
C LEU A 41 35.78 15.90 -28.26
N ALA A 42 36.02 16.44 -29.44
CA ALA A 42 35.10 17.38 -30.09
C ALA A 42 34.66 16.87 -31.47
N LEU A 43 33.45 17.25 -31.86
CA LEU A 43 32.88 16.94 -33.17
C LEU A 43 33.33 17.98 -34.21
N THR A 44 33.86 17.53 -35.33
CA THR A 44 34.19 18.35 -36.51
C THR A 44 32.96 18.55 -37.41
N PRO A 45 32.94 19.58 -38.29
CA PRO A 45 31.86 19.78 -39.27
C PRO A 45 31.64 18.58 -40.19
N ASP A 46 32.68 17.76 -40.42
CA ASP A 46 32.61 16.51 -41.19
C ASP A 46 32.11 15.31 -40.36
N HIS A 47 31.62 15.58 -39.15
CA HIS A 47 31.14 14.60 -38.19
C HIS A 47 32.18 13.57 -37.73
N GLU A 48 33.45 13.97 -37.66
CA GLU A 48 34.52 13.19 -37.05
C GLU A 48 34.73 13.59 -35.59
N ILE A 49 35.16 12.65 -34.75
CA ILE A 49 35.50 12.93 -33.35
C ILE A 49 37.02 13.04 -33.24
N GLN A 50 37.50 14.23 -32.90
CA GLN A 50 38.92 14.54 -32.77
C GLN A 50 39.26 15.00 -31.35
N LEU A 51 40.47 14.67 -30.89
CA LEU A 51 41.00 15.13 -29.61
C LEU A 51 41.64 16.52 -29.78
N HIS A 52 41.13 17.51 -29.05
CA HIS A 52 41.64 18.87 -29.01
C HIS A 52 42.18 19.20 -27.63
N ASP A 53 43.39 19.77 -27.57
CA ASP A 53 43.93 20.37 -26.35
C ASP A 53 43.78 21.89 -26.42
N LEU A 54 42.72 22.39 -25.76
CA LEU A 54 42.37 23.80 -25.79
C LEU A 54 43.38 24.68 -25.04
N SER A 55 44.33 24.10 -24.30
CA SER A 55 45.43 24.87 -23.69
C SER A 55 46.54 25.21 -24.68
N LEU A 56 46.66 24.43 -25.76
CA LEU A 56 47.68 24.58 -26.80
C LEU A 56 47.12 25.27 -28.03
N GLU A 57 45.84 25.03 -28.33
CA GLU A 57 45.17 25.56 -29.51
C GLU A 57 44.50 26.91 -29.21
N ARG A 58 44.75 27.91 -30.08
CA ARG A 58 44.03 29.18 -30.01
C ARG A 58 42.57 28.94 -30.36
N HIS A 59 41.68 29.26 -29.43
CA HIS A 59 40.25 29.06 -29.61
C HIS A 59 39.41 30.26 -29.16
N LYS A 60 38.16 30.34 -29.64
CA LYS A 60 37.13 31.27 -29.16
C LYS A 60 35.89 30.48 -28.75
N ILE A 61 35.36 30.74 -27.56
CA ILE A 61 34.10 30.14 -27.08
C ILE A 61 32.93 30.83 -27.79
N LEU A 62 31.92 30.05 -28.15
CA LEU A 62 30.71 30.51 -28.84
C LEU A 62 29.49 30.30 -27.95
N ASP A 63 28.58 31.27 -27.98
CA ASP A 63 27.27 31.14 -27.36
C ASP A 63 26.33 30.29 -28.23
N ARG A 64 25.32 29.69 -27.60
CA ARG A 64 24.30 28.87 -28.27
C ARG A 64 23.42 29.73 -29.17
N ARG A 65 23.22 29.30 -30.43
CA ARG A 65 22.39 29.99 -31.43
C ARG A 65 22.72 31.49 -31.59
N ALA A 66 24.00 31.83 -31.48
CA ALA A 66 24.49 33.18 -31.62
C ALA A 66 25.15 33.38 -33.00
N PRO A 67 25.14 34.61 -33.54
CA PRO A 67 25.87 34.90 -34.77
C PRO A 67 27.37 34.66 -34.57
N PHE A 68 28.04 34.14 -35.61
CA PHE A 68 29.49 34.01 -35.57
C PHE A 68 30.18 35.40 -35.50
N PRO A 69 31.39 35.50 -34.91
CA PRO A 69 32.14 36.75 -34.87
C PRO A 69 32.37 37.31 -36.28
N ALA A 70 31.88 38.54 -36.53
CA ALA A 70 31.84 39.14 -37.86
C ALA A 70 33.22 39.23 -38.55
N ASP A 71 34.29 39.38 -37.78
CA ASP A 71 35.68 39.40 -38.25
C ASP A 71 36.16 38.05 -38.79
N LEU A 72 35.52 36.95 -38.40
CA LEU A 72 35.95 35.59 -38.71
C LEU A 72 35.06 34.87 -39.73
N VAL A 73 33.80 35.29 -39.92
CA VAL A 73 32.80 34.66 -40.80
C VAL A 73 33.36 34.13 -42.13
N PRO A 74 34.12 34.90 -42.95
CA PRO A 74 34.59 34.40 -44.25
C PRO A 74 35.63 33.28 -44.16
N THR A 75 36.20 33.06 -42.99
CA THR A 75 37.26 32.08 -42.72
C THR A 75 36.81 30.92 -41.83
N ILE A 76 35.51 30.82 -41.54
CA ILE A 76 34.95 29.78 -40.67
C ILE A 76 34.54 28.55 -41.48
N TYR A 77 35.01 27.37 -41.06
CA TYR A 77 34.43 26.09 -41.47
C TYR A 77 33.44 25.61 -40.39
N ALA A 78 32.15 25.75 -40.66
CA ALA A 78 31.06 25.51 -39.70
C ALA A 78 30.30 24.21 -39.98
N HIS A 79 29.71 23.65 -38.91
CA HIS A 79 28.75 22.55 -38.97
C HIS A 79 27.48 22.92 -39.75
N ASP A 80 26.92 21.96 -40.48
CA ASP A 80 25.52 21.98 -40.88
C ASP A 80 24.60 21.78 -39.65
N PRO A 81 23.30 22.10 -39.72
CA PRO A 81 22.38 21.86 -38.60
C PRO A 81 22.37 20.38 -38.16
N ILE A 82 22.66 20.12 -36.89
CA ILE A 82 22.66 18.76 -36.31
C ILE A 82 21.51 18.62 -35.31
N GLY A 83 20.69 17.58 -35.51
CA GLY A 83 19.59 17.23 -34.59
C GLY A 83 20.09 16.68 -33.24
N ARG A 84 19.31 16.89 -32.18
CA ARG A 84 19.66 16.49 -30.81
C ARG A 84 19.93 14.99 -30.65
N ALA A 85 19.18 14.14 -31.35
CA ALA A 85 19.35 12.68 -31.33
C ALA A 85 20.70 12.25 -31.93
N VAL A 86 21.05 12.85 -33.07
CA VAL A 86 22.33 12.61 -33.77
C VAL A 86 23.49 13.06 -32.88
N LEU A 87 23.41 14.26 -32.29
CA LEU A 87 24.44 14.76 -31.39
C LEU A 87 24.62 13.88 -30.13
N SER A 88 23.53 13.36 -29.58
CA SER A 88 23.58 12.40 -28.46
C SER A 88 24.35 11.12 -28.83
N THR A 89 24.18 10.64 -30.06
CA THR A 89 24.91 9.47 -30.57
C THR A 89 26.42 9.74 -30.65
N TYR A 90 26.83 10.91 -31.17
CA TYR A 90 28.24 11.31 -31.17
C TYR A 90 28.81 11.46 -29.76
N LYS A 91 28.04 11.97 -28.81
CA LYS A 91 28.45 12.07 -27.40
C LYS A 91 28.74 10.70 -26.78
N ARG A 92 27.90 9.69 -27.06
CA ARG A 92 28.16 8.31 -26.64
C ARG A 92 29.43 7.75 -27.29
N ARG A 93 29.60 7.96 -28.60
CA ARG A 93 30.83 7.55 -29.32
C ARG A 93 32.08 8.22 -28.74
N ALA A 94 32.00 9.49 -28.38
CA ALA A 94 33.11 10.22 -27.74
C ALA A 94 33.46 9.62 -26.37
N LYS A 95 32.48 9.28 -25.53
CA LYS A 95 32.74 8.59 -24.26
C LYS A 95 33.45 7.24 -24.49
N VAL A 96 32.97 6.42 -25.42
CA VAL A 96 33.61 5.14 -25.76
C VAL A 96 35.05 5.35 -26.24
N GLN A 97 35.28 6.36 -27.09
CA GLN A 97 36.62 6.69 -27.56
C GLN A 97 37.55 7.14 -26.42
N ALA A 98 37.05 7.88 -25.42
CA ALA A 98 37.84 8.26 -24.24
C ALA A 98 38.28 7.03 -23.43
N VAL A 99 37.40 6.04 -23.27
CA VAL A 99 37.73 4.76 -22.62
C VAL A 99 38.78 3.99 -23.40
N VAL A 100 38.66 3.92 -24.73
CA VAL A 100 39.66 3.26 -25.59
C VAL A 100 41.03 3.95 -25.50
N LEU A 101 41.05 5.28 -25.33
CA LEU A 101 42.27 6.05 -25.11
C LEU A 101 42.84 5.90 -23.67
N GLY A 102 42.17 5.13 -22.80
CA GLY A 102 42.58 4.92 -21.41
C GLY A 102 42.30 6.12 -20.51
N GLN A 103 41.42 7.03 -20.92
CA GLN A 103 41.16 8.29 -20.23
C GLN A 103 39.67 8.47 -19.87
N GLY A 104 39.08 7.44 -19.27
CA GLY A 104 37.72 7.48 -18.73
C GLY A 104 37.26 6.09 -18.32
N ASP A 105 36.28 6.05 -17.42
CA ASP A 105 35.52 4.83 -17.15
C ASP A 105 34.32 4.79 -18.08
N LEU A 106 34.03 3.60 -18.63
CA LEU A 106 32.76 3.38 -19.28
C LEU A 106 31.72 3.37 -18.16
N GLU A 107 31.09 4.51 -17.88
CA GLU A 107 29.83 4.51 -17.12
C GLU A 107 28.98 3.41 -17.74
N GLU A 108 28.61 2.39 -16.95
CA GLU A 108 27.68 1.36 -17.40
C GLU A 108 26.54 2.12 -18.04
N SER A 109 26.40 1.97 -19.36
CA SER A 109 25.42 2.74 -20.10
C SER A 109 24.08 2.27 -19.55
N GLU A 110 23.48 3.06 -18.67
CA GLU A 110 22.15 2.83 -18.12
C GLU A 110 21.25 2.63 -19.33
N ALA A 111 20.96 1.36 -19.61
CA ALA A 111 20.13 0.99 -20.73
C ALA A 111 18.73 1.36 -20.28
N PHE A 112 18.14 2.33 -20.96
CA PHE A 112 16.77 2.75 -20.70
C PHE A 112 15.87 2.18 -21.77
N VAL A 113 14.72 1.68 -21.34
CA VAL A 113 13.64 1.23 -22.19
C VAL A 113 12.40 2.06 -21.87
N TRP A 114 11.59 2.33 -22.88
CA TRP A 114 10.28 2.93 -22.69
C TRP A 114 9.29 1.82 -22.43
N VAL A 115 8.48 1.95 -21.39
CA VAL A 115 7.49 0.93 -21.03
C VAL A 115 6.13 1.55 -20.79
N VAL A 116 5.07 0.81 -21.06
CA VAL A 116 3.70 1.25 -20.72
C VAL A 116 3.56 1.40 -19.21
N SER A 117 3.22 2.60 -18.74
CA SER A 117 3.18 2.96 -17.32
C SER A 117 1.81 2.89 -16.66
N GLN A 118 0.74 2.76 -17.46
CA GLN A 118 -0.63 2.59 -16.96
C GLN A 118 -0.84 1.16 -16.43
N SER A 119 -0.96 1.00 -15.11
CA SER A 119 -1.14 -0.31 -14.45
C SER A 119 -2.37 -1.09 -14.92
N GLY A 120 -3.44 -0.41 -15.37
CA GLY A 120 -4.65 -1.04 -15.91
C GLY A 120 -4.58 -1.42 -17.40
N HIS A 121 -3.53 -1.03 -18.11
CA HIS A 121 -3.42 -1.31 -19.55
C HIS A 121 -2.92 -2.74 -19.79
N ARG A 122 -3.46 -3.42 -20.82
CA ARG A 122 -3.13 -4.83 -21.13
C ARG A 122 -1.64 -5.09 -21.37
N LYS A 123 -0.93 -4.07 -21.86
CA LYS A 123 0.51 -4.09 -22.16
C LYS A 123 1.35 -3.46 -21.04
N PHE A 124 0.82 -3.31 -19.81
CA PHE A 124 1.54 -2.67 -18.71
C PHE A 124 2.93 -3.30 -18.51
N GLY A 125 3.95 -2.45 -18.45
CA GLY A 125 5.34 -2.86 -18.30
C GLY A 125 5.98 -3.50 -19.54
N GLU A 126 5.25 -3.69 -20.65
CA GLU A 126 5.84 -4.08 -21.93
C GLU A 126 6.64 -2.92 -22.52
N GLU A 127 7.73 -3.26 -23.21
CA GLU A 127 8.59 -2.30 -23.90
C GLU A 127 7.88 -1.72 -25.12
N VAL A 128 8.05 -0.42 -25.32
CA VAL A 128 7.54 0.35 -26.45
C VAL A 128 8.71 0.76 -27.32
N ASP A 129 8.56 0.58 -28.63
CA ASP A 129 9.55 1.00 -29.61
C ASP A 129 9.80 2.51 -29.50
N ALA A 130 11.06 2.89 -29.29
CA ALA A 130 11.47 4.28 -29.14
C ALA A 130 11.19 5.11 -30.41
N THR A 131 11.09 4.49 -31.59
CA THR A 131 10.77 5.20 -32.84
C THR A 131 9.37 5.82 -32.81
N LEU A 132 8.41 5.20 -32.11
CA LEU A 132 7.05 5.75 -31.94
C LEU A 132 7.02 7.04 -31.12
N LEU A 133 8.06 7.27 -30.31
CA LEU A 133 8.21 8.46 -29.47
C LEU A 133 8.94 9.60 -30.18
N GLU A 134 9.60 9.31 -31.31
CA GLU A 134 10.32 10.29 -32.12
C GLU A 134 9.44 10.90 -33.22
N ASP A 135 8.37 10.21 -33.63
CA ASP A 135 7.39 10.69 -34.59
C ASP A 135 6.31 11.53 -33.90
N GLU A 136 6.23 12.82 -34.27
CA GLU A 136 5.29 13.81 -33.74
C GLU A 136 3.80 13.40 -33.87
N THR A 137 3.49 12.49 -34.80
CA THR A 137 2.12 11.99 -35.01
C THR A 137 1.77 10.78 -34.15
N SER A 138 2.77 9.96 -33.80
CA SER A 138 2.54 8.73 -33.03
C SER A 138 2.87 8.88 -31.54
N GLY A 139 3.66 9.87 -31.14
CA GLY A 139 4.01 10.03 -29.74
C GLY A 139 4.65 11.36 -29.37
N LEU A 140 4.65 11.62 -28.07
CA LEU A 140 5.31 12.76 -27.44
C LEU A 140 6.11 12.28 -26.24
N ALA A 141 7.43 12.44 -26.30
CA ALA A 141 8.34 12.07 -25.21
C ALA A 141 8.87 13.30 -24.46
N PHE A 142 8.82 13.23 -23.14
CA PHE A 142 9.60 14.07 -22.23
C PHE A 142 10.82 13.29 -21.73
N SER A 143 11.57 13.86 -20.78
CA SER A 143 12.82 13.24 -20.29
C SER A 143 12.62 11.83 -19.70
N ALA A 144 11.52 11.62 -18.98
CA ALA A 144 11.23 10.37 -18.27
C ALA A 144 9.83 9.81 -18.53
N LYS A 145 8.92 10.59 -19.12
CA LYS A 145 7.52 10.20 -19.37
C LYS A 145 7.13 10.55 -20.78
N GLY A 146 6.16 9.86 -21.35
CA GLY A 146 5.65 10.15 -22.68
C GLY A 146 4.24 9.63 -22.89
N VAL A 147 3.69 9.93 -24.05
CA VAL A 147 2.44 9.39 -24.55
C VAL A 147 2.71 8.82 -25.94
N VAL A 148 2.18 7.65 -26.23
CA VAL A 148 2.24 7.02 -27.57
C VAL A 148 0.86 6.55 -27.98
N VAL A 149 0.59 6.51 -29.28
CA VAL A 149 -0.61 5.89 -29.83
C VAL A 149 -0.31 4.43 -30.16
N LEU A 150 -0.84 3.51 -29.37
CA LEU A 150 -0.71 2.05 -29.59
C LEU A 150 -2.08 1.47 -29.93
N ASP A 151 -2.17 0.77 -31.06
CA ASP A 151 -3.43 0.15 -31.52
C ASP A 151 -4.61 1.16 -31.63
N GLY A 152 -4.31 2.45 -31.87
CA GLY A 152 -5.30 3.53 -31.96
C GLY A 152 -5.72 4.15 -30.62
N GLU A 153 -5.08 3.77 -29.52
CA GLU A 153 -5.33 4.31 -28.17
C GLU A 153 -4.10 5.08 -27.65
N GLU A 154 -4.33 6.18 -26.94
CA GLU A 154 -3.28 6.95 -26.26
C GLU A 154 -2.85 6.25 -24.96
N VAL A 155 -1.58 5.86 -24.90
CA VAL A 155 -1.01 5.09 -23.80
C VAL A 155 0.13 5.89 -23.15
N PHE A 156 0.08 6.06 -21.83
CA PHE A 156 1.21 6.66 -21.10
C PHE A 156 2.38 5.68 -21.03
N VAL A 157 3.58 6.19 -21.31
CA VAL A 157 4.83 5.45 -21.20
C VAL A 157 5.79 6.15 -20.23
N GLU A 158 6.65 5.36 -19.61
CA GLU A 158 7.68 5.84 -18.69
C GLU A 158 9.03 5.25 -19.12
N LYS A 159 10.08 6.04 -19.01
CA LYS A 159 11.44 5.62 -19.31
C LYS A 159 12.05 4.99 -18.07
N VAL A 160 12.35 3.70 -18.15
CA VAL A 160 12.79 2.89 -17.03
C VAL A 160 14.15 2.29 -17.36
N GLU A 161 15.03 2.27 -16.37
CA GLU A 161 16.32 1.59 -16.49
C GLU A 161 16.10 0.08 -16.51
N VAL A 162 16.69 -0.62 -17.47
CA VAL A 162 16.53 -2.07 -17.67
C VAL A 162 16.85 -2.85 -16.39
N GLN A 163 17.90 -2.44 -15.67
CA GLN A 163 18.28 -3.07 -14.40
C GLN A 163 17.24 -2.89 -13.28
N LYS A 164 16.40 -1.84 -13.35
CA LYS A 164 15.37 -1.51 -12.35
C LYS A 164 13.96 -1.89 -12.79
N MET A 165 13.80 -2.56 -13.93
CA MET A 165 12.49 -2.83 -14.54
C MET A 165 11.56 -3.66 -13.62
N GLU A 166 12.08 -4.72 -12.98
CA GLU A 166 11.27 -5.55 -12.08
C GLU A 166 10.82 -4.79 -10.82
N ALA A 167 11.74 -4.03 -10.21
CA ALA A 167 11.45 -3.22 -9.05
C ALA A 167 10.41 -2.14 -9.38
N TRP A 168 10.57 -1.46 -10.52
CA TRP A 168 9.64 -0.45 -11.00
C TRP A 168 8.24 -1.04 -11.27
N ARG A 169 8.15 -2.23 -11.89
CA ARG A 169 6.85 -2.90 -12.12
C ARG A 169 6.13 -3.17 -10.80
N LYS A 170 6.85 -3.70 -9.81
CA LYS A 170 6.30 -3.99 -8.48
C LYS A 170 5.80 -2.72 -7.80
N ASP A 171 6.59 -1.65 -7.85
CA ASP A 171 6.24 -0.37 -7.23
C ASP A 171 5.02 0.28 -7.88
N ARG A 172 4.99 0.35 -9.22
CA ARG A 172 3.86 0.92 -9.97
C ARG A 172 2.56 0.11 -9.85
N MET A 173 2.66 -1.22 -9.75
CA MET A 173 1.49 -2.05 -9.44
C MET A 173 0.93 -1.76 -8.04
N LEU A 174 1.78 -1.36 -7.10
CA LEU A 174 1.37 -1.04 -5.73
C LEU A 174 0.85 0.39 -5.58
N GLU A 175 1.48 1.38 -6.22
CA GLU A 175 1.13 2.81 -6.07
C GLU A 175 -0.19 3.21 -6.76
N GLY A 176 -0.54 2.57 -7.88
CA GLY A 176 -1.74 2.89 -8.65
C GLY A 176 -2.93 1.96 -8.39
N GLY A 177 -2.73 0.89 -7.63
CA GLY A 177 -3.77 -0.11 -7.37
C GLY A 177 -4.73 0.36 -6.29
N ASP A 178 -6.03 0.22 -6.53
CA ASP A 178 -7.04 0.34 -5.48
C ASP A 178 -6.67 -0.63 -4.34
N ALA A 179 -6.44 -0.12 -3.13
CA ALA A 179 -6.04 -0.91 -1.95
C ALA A 179 -7.05 -2.01 -1.59
N ARG A 180 -8.26 -1.94 -2.15
CA ARG A 180 -9.32 -2.94 -2.05
C ARG A 180 -9.11 -4.14 -2.95
N LEU A 181 -8.13 -4.12 -3.85
CA LEU A 181 -7.86 -5.17 -4.82
C LEU A 181 -6.54 -5.89 -4.50
N LEU A 182 -6.53 -7.19 -4.74
CA LEU A 182 -5.35 -8.07 -4.66
C LEU A 182 -4.53 -8.08 -5.96
N GLY A 183 -5.08 -7.55 -7.07
CA GLY A 183 -4.45 -7.47 -8.39
C GLY A 183 -5.28 -8.12 -9.52
N ASP A 184 -4.64 -8.41 -10.66
CA ASP A 184 -5.16 -9.28 -11.73
C ASP A 184 -4.31 -10.56 -11.84
N HIS A 185 -4.65 -11.57 -11.05
CA HIS A 185 -3.96 -12.86 -11.03
C HIS A 185 -4.67 -13.87 -11.94
N ARG A 186 -3.92 -14.55 -12.79
CA ARG A 186 -4.47 -15.53 -13.74
C ARG A 186 -3.83 -16.89 -13.55
N ASP A 187 -4.65 -17.93 -13.65
CA ASP A 187 -4.17 -19.31 -13.66
C ASP A 187 -3.40 -19.62 -14.95
N ALA A 188 -2.80 -20.82 -15.03
CA ALA A 188 -2.09 -21.28 -16.22
C ALA A 188 -3.00 -21.38 -17.48
N SER A 189 -4.32 -21.33 -17.32
CA SER A 189 -5.29 -21.29 -18.42
C SER A 189 -5.70 -19.86 -18.82
N GLY A 190 -5.06 -18.84 -18.23
CA GLY A 190 -5.36 -17.43 -18.46
C GLY A 190 -6.65 -16.94 -17.79
N ARG A 191 -7.31 -17.76 -16.98
CA ARG A 191 -8.54 -17.38 -16.28
C ARG A 191 -8.21 -16.66 -15.00
N ARG A 192 -8.97 -15.61 -14.70
CA ARG A 192 -8.83 -14.87 -13.44
C ARG A 192 -9.18 -15.78 -12.27
N ARG A 193 -8.15 -16.17 -11.51
CA ARG A 193 -8.29 -17.09 -10.38
C ARG A 193 -7.14 -16.89 -9.40
N LEU A 194 -7.49 -16.78 -8.12
CA LEU A 194 -6.54 -16.71 -7.02
C LEU A 194 -6.90 -17.74 -5.95
N ASP A 195 -5.93 -18.54 -5.50
CA ASP A 195 -6.11 -19.45 -4.37
C ASP A 195 -6.05 -18.71 -3.03
N LEU A 196 -6.58 -19.33 -1.97
CA LEU A 196 -6.65 -18.71 -0.65
C LEU A 196 -5.27 -18.40 -0.07
N ALA A 197 -4.28 -19.27 -0.24
CA ALA A 197 -2.96 -19.09 0.35
C ALA A 197 -2.26 -17.86 -0.26
N THR A 198 -2.25 -17.79 -1.58
CA THR A 198 -1.71 -16.64 -2.30
C THR A 198 -2.52 -15.36 -2.02
N ALA A 199 -3.85 -15.45 -1.92
CA ALA A 199 -4.68 -14.30 -1.55
C ALA A 199 -4.30 -13.74 -0.18
N VAL A 200 -4.12 -14.60 0.82
CA VAL A 200 -3.77 -14.22 2.19
C VAL A 200 -2.41 -13.54 2.26
N GLU A 201 -1.40 -14.03 1.52
CA GLU A 201 -0.08 -13.39 1.43
C GLU A 201 -0.16 -11.96 0.86
N LEU A 202 -1.13 -11.72 -0.03
CA LEU A 202 -1.36 -10.42 -0.67
C LEU A 202 -2.26 -9.48 0.15
N MET A 203 -2.99 -9.98 1.16
CA MET A 203 -3.87 -9.16 1.99
C MET A 203 -3.06 -8.17 2.84
N LYS A 204 -3.38 -6.89 2.77
CA LYS A 204 -2.54 -5.84 3.37
C LYS A 204 -2.91 -5.53 4.82
N SER A 205 -4.19 -5.60 5.20
CA SER A 205 -4.70 -5.22 6.53
C SER A 205 -4.10 -3.90 7.05
N GLU A 206 -4.03 -2.90 6.19
CA GLU A 206 -3.55 -1.57 6.56
C GLU A 206 -4.52 -0.91 7.56
N PRO A 207 -4.01 -0.21 8.58
CA PRO A 207 -4.86 0.54 9.50
C PRO A 207 -5.56 1.68 8.74
N ASP A 208 -6.89 1.69 8.81
CA ASP A 208 -7.76 2.72 8.23
C ASP A 208 -8.62 3.33 9.35
N ASP A 209 -8.29 4.57 9.71
CA ASP A 209 -8.99 5.32 10.77
C ASP A 209 -10.43 5.70 10.39
N GLU A 210 -10.75 5.70 9.09
CA GLU A 210 -12.06 6.00 8.53
C GLU A 210 -12.88 4.74 8.23
N PHE A 211 -12.37 3.56 8.61
CA PHE A 211 -13.04 2.30 8.30
C PHE A 211 -14.46 2.23 8.92
N PRO A 212 -15.50 1.85 8.15
CA PRO A 212 -16.89 2.01 8.58
C PRO A 212 -17.35 1.02 9.65
N ILE A 213 -16.60 -0.06 9.90
CA ILE A 213 -16.91 -1.07 10.92
C ILE A 213 -15.98 -0.86 12.11
N SER A 214 -16.57 -0.62 13.28
CA SER A 214 -15.80 -0.35 14.50
C SER A 214 -15.17 -1.63 15.09
N GLY A 215 -14.05 -1.46 15.79
CA GLY A 215 -13.33 -2.53 16.48
C GLY A 215 -12.19 -3.14 15.65
N VAL A 216 -11.56 -4.17 16.20
CA VAL A 216 -10.42 -4.85 15.57
C VAL A 216 -10.86 -5.59 14.29
N ARG A 217 -10.10 -5.46 13.22
CA ARG A 217 -10.36 -6.13 11.94
C ARG A 217 -10.12 -7.64 12.09
N ALA A 218 -11.11 -8.44 11.70
CA ALA A 218 -11.09 -9.89 11.84
C ALA A 218 -10.89 -10.62 10.50
N ALA A 219 -11.12 -9.95 9.36
CA ALA A 219 -11.08 -10.62 8.07
C ALA A 219 -9.73 -11.29 7.77
N LYS A 220 -8.61 -10.59 7.96
CA LYS A 220 -7.28 -11.17 7.69
C LYS A 220 -6.98 -12.36 8.61
N GLU A 221 -7.16 -12.20 9.92
CA GLU A 221 -6.94 -13.25 10.91
C GLU A 221 -7.79 -14.50 10.63
N LEU A 222 -9.05 -14.33 10.26
CA LEU A 222 -9.93 -15.44 9.88
C LEU A 222 -9.39 -16.19 8.64
N HIS A 223 -8.96 -15.47 7.60
CA HIS A 223 -8.43 -16.10 6.39
C HIS A 223 -7.09 -16.79 6.66
N ASP A 224 -6.20 -16.19 7.46
CA ASP A 224 -4.94 -16.78 7.93
C ASP A 224 -5.19 -18.11 8.67
N ALA A 225 -6.15 -18.12 9.58
CA ALA A 225 -6.51 -19.32 10.36
C ALA A 225 -7.07 -20.44 9.46
N ILE A 226 -7.94 -20.10 8.52
CA ILE A 226 -8.51 -21.07 7.57
C ILE A 226 -7.43 -21.60 6.62
N CYS A 227 -6.54 -20.74 6.13
CA CYS A 227 -5.42 -21.11 5.28
C CYS A 227 -4.45 -22.05 6.00
N SER A 228 -4.13 -21.77 7.26
CA SER A 228 -3.23 -22.58 8.09
C SER A 228 -3.84 -23.91 8.53
N GLY A 229 -5.18 -24.00 8.59
CA GLY A 229 -5.92 -25.19 8.97
C GLY A 229 -6.39 -26.01 7.75
N PRO A 230 -7.68 -25.97 7.37
CA PRO A 230 -8.21 -26.76 6.24
C PRO A 230 -7.71 -26.33 4.85
N GLY A 231 -7.01 -25.21 4.73
CA GLY A 231 -6.38 -24.72 3.50
C GLY A 231 -7.30 -23.99 2.51
N ASN A 232 -8.62 -24.19 2.58
CA ASN A 232 -9.59 -23.44 1.76
C ASN A 232 -10.98 -23.36 2.42
N LEU A 233 -11.80 -22.40 1.99
CA LEU A 233 -13.12 -22.11 2.55
C LEU A 233 -14.16 -23.24 2.39
N VAL A 234 -14.06 -24.05 1.32
CA VAL A 234 -14.98 -25.17 1.08
C VAL A 234 -14.68 -26.33 2.03
N SER A 235 -13.40 -26.67 2.18
CA SER A 235 -12.92 -27.64 3.15
C SER A 235 -13.21 -27.18 4.57
N TYR A 236 -13.04 -25.88 4.86
CA TYR A 236 -13.36 -25.29 6.15
C TYR A 236 -14.82 -25.51 6.56
N HIS A 237 -15.77 -25.18 5.68
CA HIS A 237 -17.19 -25.43 5.94
C HIS A 237 -17.48 -26.91 6.20
N SER A 238 -16.89 -27.82 5.41
CA SER A 238 -17.10 -29.26 5.55
C SER A 238 -16.61 -29.78 6.90
N GLU A 239 -15.45 -29.29 7.36
CA GLU A 239 -14.86 -29.66 8.63
C GLU A 239 -15.62 -29.05 9.81
N TRP A 240 -16.00 -27.77 9.72
CA TRP A 240 -16.84 -27.12 10.72
C TRP A 240 -18.19 -27.83 10.89
N LEU A 241 -18.83 -28.26 9.80
CA LEU A 241 -20.08 -29.02 9.85
C LEU A 241 -19.90 -30.37 10.56
N ARG A 242 -18.74 -31.03 10.38
CA ARG A 242 -18.42 -32.30 11.02
C ARG A 242 -18.22 -32.14 12.54
N LEU A 243 -17.63 -31.02 12.97
CA LEU A 243 -17.21 -30.80 14.35
C LEU A 243 -18.23 -30.05 15.22
N SER A 244 -19.00 -29.13 14.64
CA SER A 244 -19.90 -28.23 15.37
C SER A 244 -21.16 -28.91 15.93
N GLY A 245 -21.48 -30.12 15.47
CA GLY A 245 -22.70 -30.83 15.86
C GLY A 245 -23.98 -30.26 15.25
N VAL A 246 -23.87 -29.28 14.34
CA VAL A 246 -25.02 -28.71 13.65
C VAL A 246 -25.53 -29.68 12.56
N SER A 247 -26.85 -29.79 12.41
CA SER A 247 -27.43 -30.55 11.30
C SER A 247 -27.10 -29.91 9.95
N ARG A 248 -26.74 -30.71 8.94
CA ARG A 248 -26.49 -30.26 7.56
C ARG A 248 -27.69 -29.50 6.95
N LYS A 249 -28.91 -29.79 7.41
CA LYS A 249 -30.13 -29.14 6.93
C LYS A 249 -30.53 -27.90 7.75
N SER A 250 -29.72 -27.52 8.75
CA SER A 250 -30.03 -26.35 9.57
C SER A 250 -29.81 -25.05 8.79
N SER A 251 -30.52 -23.99 9.17
CA SER A 251 -30.31 -22.65 8.62
C SER A 251 -28.87 -22.17 8.85
N ALA A 252 -28.29 -22.44 10.02
CA ALA A 252 -26.90 -22.06 10.34
C ALA A 252 -25.89 -22.73 9.42
N ALA A 253 -26.09 -24.01 9.08
CA ALA A 253 -25.23 -24.70 8.11
C ALA A 253 -25.31 -24.08 6.71
N HIS A 254 -26.52 -23.73 6.26
CA HIS A 254 -26.73 -23.04 4.98
C HIS A 254 -26.10 -21.63 4.95
N ILE A 255 -26.26 -20.85 6.03
CA ILE A 255 -25.66 -19.51 6.14
C ILE A 255 -24.14 -19.61 6.12
N HIS A 256 -23.55 -20.50 6.93
CA HIS A 256 -22.09 -20.69 6.95
C HIS A 256 -21.55 -21.11 5.58
N SER A 257 -22.21 -22.05 4.89
CA SER A 257 -21.82 -22.45 3.53
C SER A 257 -21.84 -21.28 2.56
N SER A 258 -22.87 -20.44 2.63
CA SER A 258 -23.01 -19.25 1.78
C SER A 258 -21.93 -18.21 2.07
N LEU A 259 -21.63 -17.97 3.35
CA LEU A 259 -20.55 -17.04 3.75
C LEU A 259 -19.18 -17.51 3.26
N CYS A 260 -18.89 -18.81 3.37
CA CYS A 260 -17.66 -19.39 2.81
C CYS A 260 -17.58 -19.18 1.29
N GLU A 261 -18.69 -19.36 0.57
CA GLU A 261 -18.70 -19.16 -0.88
C GLU A 261 -18.54 -17.69 -1.26
N CYS A 262 -19.21 -16.76 -0.56
CA CYS A 262 -19.05 -15.33 -0.79
C CYS A 262 -17.59 -14.88 -0.56
N LEU A 263 -16.99 -15.26 0.58
CA LEU A 263 -15.58 -14.95 0.86
C LEU A 263 -14.64 -15.58 -0.16
N ARG A 264 -14.96 -16.79 -0.67
CA ARG A 264 -14.18 -17.44 -1.72
C ARG A 264 -14.27 -16.67 -3.03
N LEU A 265 -15.47 -16.27 -3.45
CA LEU A 265 -15.66 -15.52 -4.70
C LEU A 265 -14.97 -14.15 -4.65
N LEU A 266 -15.01 -13.46 -3.49
CA LEU A 266 -14.34 -12.18 -3.29
C LEU A 266 -12.86 -12.25 -3.66
N HIS A 267 -12.08 -13.18 -3.10
CA HIS A 267 -10.65 -13.24 -3.44
C HIS A 267 -10.37 -14.06 -4.70
N SER A 268 -11.10 -15.16 -4.94
CA SER A 268 -10.74 -16.06 -6.04
C SER A 268 -11.13 -15.54 -7.41
N TYR A 269 -12.26 -14.84 -7.54
CA TYR A 269 -12.75 -14.35 -8.83
C TYR A 269 -12.63 -12.83 -8.95
N ASP A 270 -13.18 -12.12 -7.96
CA ASP A 270 -13.16 -10.64 -7.97
C ASP A 270 -11.78 -10.08 -7.58
N GLN A 271 -10.96 -10.90 -6.91
CA GLN A 271 -9.64 -10.57 -6.37
C GLN A 271 -9.68 -9.29 -5.54
N ILE A 272 -10.71 -9.21 -4.71
CA ILE A 272 -10.92 -8.19 -3.69
C ILE A 272 -10.18 -8.62 -2.44
N ASP A 273 -9.44 -7.69 -1.84
CA ASP A 273 -8.83 -7.85 -0.54
C ASP A 273 -9.94 -7.76 0.52
N ALA A 274 -10.36 -8.92 1.04
CA ALA A 274 -11.37 -9.01 2.08
C ALA A 274 -10.95 -8.29 3.38
N SER A 275 -9.63 -8.13 3.61
CA SER A 275 -9.07 -7.45 4.78
C SER A 275 -9.07 -5.93 4.68
N SER A 276 -9.22 -5.35 3.49
CA SER A 276 -9.27 -3.90 3.30
C SER A 276 -10.68 -3.40 2.92
N THR A 277 -11.63 -4.31 2.67
CA THR A 277 -13.00 -3.93 2.31
C THR A 277 -14.02 -4.12 3.44
N ALA A 278 -14.99 -3.19 3.51
CA ALA A 278 -16.11 -3.26 4.45
C ALA A 278 -16.97 -4.52 4.28
N VAL A 279 -17.20 -4.95 3.04
CA VAL A 279 -17.97 -6.16 2.75
C VAL A 279 -17.23 -7.43 3.18
N GLY A 280 -15.92 -7.52 2.91
CA GLY A 280 -15.10 -8.65 3.35
C GLY A 280 -15.09 -8.77 4.88
N GLU A 281 -14.84 -7.66 5.57
CA GLU A 281 -14.90 -7.59 7.02
C GLU A 281 -16.26 -7.98 7.60
N HIS A 282 -17.35 -7.46 7.02
CA HIS A 282 -18.69 -7.77 7.48
C HIS A 282 -19.03 -9.26 7.34
N LEU A 283 -18.71 -9.87 6.20
CA LEU A 283 -18.93 -11.30 5.96
C LEU A 283 -18.09 -12.17 6.90
N SER A 284 -16.82 -11.81 7.13
CA SER A 284 -15.94 -12.50 8.07
C SER A 284 -16.50 -12.43 9.50
N ARG A 285 -16.94 -11.26 9.95
CA ARG A 285 -17.56 -11.11 11.29
C ARG A 285 -18.87 -11.85 11.42
N TRP A 286 -19.69 -11.90 10.36
CA TRP A 286 -20.94 -12.67 10.37
C TRP A 286 -20.67 -14.19 10.43
N MET A 287 -19.59 -14.66 9.80
CA MET A 287 -19.14 -16.05 9.93
C MET A 287 -18.76 -16.36 11.38
N VAL A 288 -17.88 -15.55 11.99
CA VAL A 288 -17.48 -15.69 13.40
C VAL A 288 -18.69 -15.62 14.34
N GLN A 289 -19.61 -14.68 14.12
CA GLN A 289 -20.85 -14.56 14.89
C GLN A 289 -21.70 -15.85 14.81
N THR A 290 -21.82 -16.43 13.62
CA THR A 290 -22.57 -17.68 13.41
C THR A 290 -21.90 -18.85 14.12
N GLU A 291 -20.58 -18.94 14.08
CA GLU A 291 -19.83 -19.99 14.77
C GLU A 291 -19.98 -19.88 16.29
N LEU A 292 -19.87 -18.67 16.86
CA LEU A 292 -20.08 -18.43 18.29
C LEU A 292 -21.52 -18.75 18.74
N ALA A 293 -22.52 -18.43 17.90
CA ALA A 293 -23.91 -18.76 18.20
C ALA A 293 -24.14 -20.28 18.22
N VAL A 294 -23.52 -21.01 17.27
CA VAL A 294 -23.57 -22.47 17.20
C VAL A 294 -22.80 -23.11 18.35
N GLU A 295 -21.66 -22.57 18.75
CA GLU A 295 -20.87 -23.06 19.89
C GLU A 295 -21.68 -23.04 21.20
N ARG A 296 -22.51 -22.01 21.41
CA ARG A 296 -23.41 -21.93 22.58
C ARG A 296 -24.46 -23.02 22.57
N ASN A 297 -25.10 -23.25 21.42
CA ASN A 297 -26.11 -24.29 21.25
C ASN A 297 -26.26 -24.70 19.77
N PRO A 298 -25.71 -25.86 19.36
CA PRO A 298 -25.76 -26.28 17.96
C PRO A 298 -27.16 -26.59 17.43
N MET A 299 -28.12 -26.92 18.31
CA MET A 299 -29.50 -27.25 17.92
C MET A 299 -30.38 -26.00 17.78
N ALA A 300 -30.04 -24.93 18.51
CA ALA A 300 -30.73 -23.66 18.45
C ALA A 300 -29.72 -22.52 18.67
N PRO A 301 -28.98 -22.11 17.61
CA PRO A 301 -27.94 -21.10 17.71
C PRO A 301 -28.47 -19.79 18.31
N ASP A 302 -27.78 -19.28 19.33
CA ASP A 302 -28.20 -18.09 20.06
C ASP A 302 -27.30 -16.88 19.77
N TYR A 303 -27.86 -15.92 19.02
CA TYR A 303 -27.19 -14.70 18.60
C TYR A 303 -27.25 -13.57 19.64
N ALA A 304 -27.96 -13.76 20.76
CA ALA A 304 -28.15 -12.71 21.75
C ALA A 304 -26.80 -12.16 22.26
N GLY A 305 -26.62 -10.84 22.16
CA GLY A 305 -25.42 -10.14 22.61
C GLY A 305 -24.19 -10.32 21.71
N LEU A 306 -24.32 -10.97 20.55
CA LEU A 306 -23.23 -11.06 19.57
C LEU A 306 -23.22 -9.88 18.57
N ASP A 307 -24.15 -8.94 18.65
CA ASP A 307 -24.21 -7.75 17.79
C ASP A 307 -22.93 -6.88 17.89
N ILE A 308 -22.23 -6.97 19.02
CA ILE A 308 -20.95 -6.30 19.26
C ILE A 308 -19.87 -6.83 18.30
N VAL A 309 -19.93 -8.12 17.93
CA VAL A 309 -18.99 -8.75 16.99
C VAL A 309 -19.17 -8.17 15.59
N ALA A 310 -20.42 -7.95 15.16
CA ALA A 310 -20.72 -7.41 13.84
C ALA A 310 -20.22 -5.97 13.63
N GLY A 311 -20.04 -5.19 14.70
CA GLY A 311 -19.55 -3.81 14.63
C GLY A 311 -20.42 -2.87 13.79
N ALA A 312 -21.68 -3.25 13.53
CA ALA A 312 -22.56 -2.57 12.60
C ALA A 312 -23.01 -1.21 13.15
N ALA A 313 -23.21 -0.26 12.23
CA ALA A 313 -23.73 1.08 12.53
C ALA A 313 -25.20 1.06 13.00
N VAL A 314 -25.90 -0.07 12.88
CA VAL A 314 -27.29 -0.25 13.31
C VAL A 314 -27.37 -1.49 14.20
N GLN A 315 -28.01 -1.36 15.35
CA GLN A 315 -28.27 -2.45 16.29
C GLN A 315 -29.41 -3.36 15.78
N ALA A 316 -29.53 -4.55 16.35
CA ALA A 316 -30.56 -5.53 15.98
C ALA A 316 -32.01 -5.00 16.14
N ASP A 317 -32.22 -3.98 16.95
CA ASP A 317 -33.52 -3.31 17.14
C ASP A 317 -33.75 -2.12 16.20
N GLY A 318 -32.87 -1.92 15.21
CA GLY A 318 -32.96 -0.85 14.23
C GLY A 318 -32.44 0.51 14.71
N ARG A 319 -31.92 0.61 15.94
CA ARG A 319 -31.34 1.87 16.44
C ARG A 319 -29.94 2.08 15.88
N ALA A 320 -29.57 3.34 15.65
CA ALA A 320 -28.20 3.70 15.29
C ALA A 320 -27.24 3.33 16.43
N SER A 321 -26.19 2.60 16.10
CA SER A 321 -25.09 2.28 17.00
C SER A 321 -24.14 3.48 17.06
N THR A 322 -24.15 4.19 18.19
CA THR A 322 -23.26 5.34 18.42
C THR A 322 -22.06 4.92 19.26
N GLY A 323 -21.21 4.04 18.73
CA GLY A 323 -20.06 3.43 19.44
C GLY A 323 -19.20 4.44 20.21
N ARG A 324 -18.68 5.48 19.53
CA ARG A 324 -17.88 6.55 20.15
C ARG A 324 -18.62 7.30 21.25
N PHE A 325 -19.92 7.55 21.08
CA PHE A 325 -20.74 8.19 22.10
C PHE A 325 -20.96 7.26 23.30
N ASN A 326 -21.23 5.98 23.06
CA ASN A 326 -21.40 4.97 24.11
C ASN A 326 -20.10 4.74 24.90
N GLU A 327 -18.95 4.76 24.24
CA GLU A 327 -17.63 4.73 24.89
C GLU A 327 -17.42 5.97 25.76
N TRP A 328 -17.71 7.17 25.24
CA TRP A 328 -17.65 8.41 25.99
C TRP A 328 -18.59 8.40 27.20
N VAL A 329 -19.85 8.00 27.03
CA VAL A 329 -20.83 7.84 28.11
C VAL A 329 -20.33 6.82 29.14
N SER A 330 -19.84 5.66 28.69
CA SER A 330 -19.31 4.61 29.58
C SER A 330 -18.09 5.08 30.36
N SER A 331 -17.22 5.87 29.73
CA SER A 331 -16.09 6.52 30.40
C SER A 331 -16.57 7.49 31.49
N ARG A 332 -17.53 8.38 31.16
CA ARG A 332 -18.14 9.30 32.13
C ARG A 332 -18.84 8.59 33.29
N LEU A 333 -19.53 7.48 33.01
CA LEU A 333 -20.16 6.65 34.04
C LEU A 333 -19.13 5.98 34.94
N ARG A 334 -18.02 5.49 34.39
CA ARG A 334 -16.89 4.95 35.16
C ARG A 334 -16.25 6.03 36.05
N GLU A 335 -15.98 7.22 35.51
CA GLU A 335 -15.47 8.37 36.29
C GLU A 335 -16.40 8.72 37.45
N ARG A 336 -17.72 8.82 37.18
CA ARG A 336 -18.72 9.13 38.22
C ARG A 336 -18.81 8.03 39.28
N ALA A 337 -18.76 6.77 38.87
CA ALA A 337 -18.74 5.64 39.81
C ALA A 337 -17.49 5.65 40.70
N GLN A 338 -16.33 6.04 40.14
CA GLN A 338 -15.11 6.23 40.92
C GLN A 338 -15.24 7.39 41.92
N ILE A 339 -15.81 8.53 41.50
CA ILE A 339 -16.07 9.67 42.40
C ILE A 339 -16.97 9.23 43.56
N TRP A 340 -18.10 8.56 43.29
CA TRP A 340 -19.00 8.06 44.33
C TRP A 340 -18.33 7.05 45.27
N LYS A 341 -17.46 6.20 44.73
CA LYS A 341 -16.66 5.28 45.56
C LYS A 341 -15.74 6.05 46.49
N GLN A 342 -15.05 7.09 46.00
CA GLN A 342 -14.18 7.95 46.80
C GLN A 342 -14.96 8.75 47.84
N GLU A 343 -16.10 9.34 47.48
CA GLU A 343 -16.98 10.03 48.42
C GLU A 343 -17.48 9.08 49.53
N ARG A 344 -17.87 7.85 49.18
CA ARG A 344 -18.28 6.85 50.16
C ARG A 344 -17.15 6.50 51.12
N LEU A 345 -15.93 6.33 50.62
CA LEU A 345 -14.74 6.07 51.44
C LEU A 345 -14.44 7.25 52.35
N TYR A 346 -14.43 8.48 51.82
CA TYR A 346 -14.19 9.70 52.58
C TYR A 346 -15.24 9.94 53.67
N ALA A 347 -16.52 9.66 53.38
CA ALA A 347 -17.59 9.73 54.36
C ALA A 347 -17.44 8.68 55.48
N GLN A 348 -16.96 7.48 55.15
CA GLN A 348 -16.64 6.44 56.14
C GLN A 348 -15.45 6.86 57.02
N GLU A 349 -14.38 7.42 56.43
CA GLU A 349 -13.22 7.93 57.18
C GLU A 349 -13.61 9.07 58.13
N ARG A 350 -14.42 10.03 57.68
CA ARG A 350 -14.93 11.12 58.54
C ARG A 350 -15.78 10.60 59.70
N ARG A 351 -16.59 9.55 59.49
CA ARG A 351 -17.38 8.92 60.57
C ARG A 351 -16.48 8.16 61.55
N GLY A 352 -15.45 7.46 61.05
CA GLY A 352 -14.47 6.77 61.88
C GLY A 352 -13.64 7.72 62.75
N LEU A 353 -13.30 8.91 62.24
CA LEU A 353 -12.56 9.94 62.99
C LEU A 353 -13.41 10.63 64.05
N ARG A 354 -14.72 10.81 63.82
CA ARG A 354 -15.64 11.39 64.82
C ARG A 354 -15.99 10.42 65.95
N GLY A 355 -15.94 9.11 65.71
CA GLY A 355 -16.21 8.09 66.74
C GLY A 355 -15.12 7.92 67.80
N LYS A 356 -13.93 8.53 67.62
CA LYS A 356 -12.77 8.34 68.53
C LYS A 356 -12.49 9.51 69.48
N LYS A 357 -13.27 10.60 69.45
CA LYS A 357 -12.96 11.85 70.20
C LYS A 357 -14.06 12.33 71.14
N GLY A 358 -14.81 11.41 71.74
CA GLY A 358 -15.86 11.73 72.71
C GLY A 358 -16.21 10.54 73.61
N GLY A 359 -15.23 10.05 74.37
CA GLY A 359 -15.42 9.00 75.37
C GLY A 359 -14.57 9.32 76.60
N GLY A 360 -14.88 10.43 77.25
CA GLY A 360 -14.23 10.87 78.47
C GLY A 360 -15.24 11.33 79.52
N LYS A 361 -15.41 10.49 80.55
CA LYS A 361 -15.55 10.80 81.99
C LYS A 361 -16.97 10.89 82.61
N GLY A 362 -17.18 10.02 83.63
CA GLY A 362 -18.28 9.97 84.61
C GLY A 362 -19.34 8.91 84.26
N ASP A 363 -19.63 7.87 85.04
CA ASP A 363 -19.75 7.80 86.49
C ASP A 363 -19.69 6.33 86.98
N GLU A 364 -19.22 6.13 88.21
CA GLU A 364 -19.12 4.84 88.89
C GLU A 364 -20.49 4.38 89.40
N SER A 365 -20.97 3.20 88.99
CA SER A 365 -21.86 2.39 89.84
C SER A 365 -21.78 0.91 89.46
N ASP A 366 -20.94 0.22 90.23
CA ASP A 366 -21.11 -1.11 90.80
C ASP A 366 -22.46 -1.83 90.52
N SER A 367 -22.46 -2.94 89.77
CA SER A 367 -23.06 -4.22 90.21
C SER A 367 -22.83 -5.33 89.17
N GLU A 368 -22.37 -6.46 89.68
CA GLU A 368 -22.15 -7.75 89.04
C GLU A 368 -23.34 -8.29 88.22
N ASN A 369 -23.11 -8.76 86.99
CA ASN A 369 -23.58 -10.07 86.54
C ASN A 369 -23.02 -10.50 85.17
N GLU A 370 -22.41 -11.68 85.19
CA GLU A 370 -22.12 -12.61 84.08
C GLU A 370 -23.38 -13.02 83.27
N PRO A 371 -23.30 -13.89 82.23
CA PRO A 371 -22.38 -13.93 81.10
C PRO A 371 -23.11 -14.18 79.74
N GLY A 372 -22.38 -13.99 78.63
CA GLY A 372 -22.47 -14.85 77.45
C GLY A 372 -23.69 -14.75 76.52
N LYS A 373 -23.47 -14.27 75.28
CA LYS A 373 -24.21 -14.75 74.09
C LYS A 373 -23.47 -14.43 72.78
N ASN A 374 -22.57 -15.34 72.42
CA ASN A 374 -22.17 -15.58 71.03
C ASN A 374 -23.42 -15.99 70.23
N LYS A 375 -23.84 -15.18 69.25
CA LYS A 375 -24.78 -15.62 68.20
C LYS A 375 -24.10 -15.63 66.85
N GLN A 376 -23.55 -16.81 66.53
CA GLN A 376 -23.24 -17.28 65.19
C GLN A 376 -24.47 -17.11 64.28
N LYS A 377 -24.34 -16.36 63.20
CA LYS A 377 -25.36 -16.29 62.14
C LYS A 377 -25.13 -17.45 61.17
N LYS A 378 -25.95 -18.49 61.35
CA LYS A 378 -25.97 -19.76 60.64
C LYS A 378 -26.20 -19.55 59.14
N LYS A 379 -25.25 -19.99 58.33
CA LYS A 379 -25.29 -20.12 56.87
C LYS A 379 -26.31 -21.22 56.52
N LYS A 380 -27.45 -20.88 55.91
CA LYS A 380 -28.44 -21.87 55.45
C LYS A 380 -28.02 -22.34 54.05
N LYS A 381 -27.54 -23.57 53.97
CA LYS A 381 -27.17 -24.30 52.75
C LYS A 381 -28.15 -25.47 52.59
N GLY A 382 -28.67 -25.65 51.37
CA GLY A 382 -29.08 -26.94 50.82
C GLY A 382 -30.44 -27.52 51.26
N GLY A 383 -31.39 -27.50 50.33
CA GLY A 383 -32.50 -28.44 50.24
C GLY A 383 -32.72 -28.78 48.77
N LYS A 384 -32.27 -29.97 48.37
CA LYS A 384 -32.45 -30.59 47.05
C LYS A 384 -33.72 -31.50 47.11
N PRO A 385 -33.99 -32.31 46.08
CA PRO A 385 -35.09 -32.20 45.12
C PRO A 385 -36.34 -33.02 45.50
N GLY A 386 -37.50 -32.62 44.97
CA GLY A 386 -38.74 -33.39 45.02
C GLY A 386 -39.12 -33.85 43.62
N ASP A 387 -38.88 -35.14 43.39
CA ASP A 387 -39.43 -36.00 42.35
C ASP A 387 -40.96 -36.09 42.44
N GLY A 388 -41.65 -36.31 41.32
CA GLY A 388 -43.11 -36.43 41.31
C GLY A 388 -43.72 -36.23 39.92
N GLY A 389 -43.78 -37.31 39.14
CA GLY A 389 -44.32 -37.34 37.80
C GLY A 389 -45.83 -37.07 37.65
N GLY A 390 -46.25 -36.83 36.42
CA GLY A 390 -47.65 -36.73 36.01
C GLY A 390 -47.81 -36.94 34.50
N LYS A 391 -48.42 -38.08 34.15
CA LYS A 391 -48.83 -38.52 32.80
C LYS A 391 -49.98 -37.68 32.22
N GLY A 392 -50.09 -37.72 30.89
CA GLY A 392 -51.33 -37.50 30.10
C GLY A 392 -51.40 -36.12 29.45
N SER A 393 -51.87 -35.90 28.23
CA SER A 393 -52.55 -36.73 27.21
C SER A 393 -52.29 -36.05 25.84
N ARG A 394 -52.03 -36.81 24.77
CA ARG A 394 -52.90 -36.89 23.57
C ARG A 394 -53.89 -35.73 23.36
N GLY A 395 -53.81 -35.13 22.18
CA GLY A 395 -54.84 -34.30 21.55
C GLY A 395 -54.43 -33.97 20.12
N ASP A 396 -55.08 -34.63 19.17
CA ASP A 396 -54.97 -34.45 17.72
C ASP A 396 -55.39 -33.04 17.26
N ALA A 397 -54.68 -32.50 16.27
CA ALA A 397 -55.20 -31.81 15.07
C ALA A 397 -54.02 -31.51 14.12
#